data_AF-A0A3M1F9L8-F1
#
_entry.id   AF-A0A3M1F9L8-F1
#
_cell.length_a   1.000
_cell.length_b   1.000
_cell.length_c   1.000
_cell.angle_alpha   90.00
_cell.angle_beta   90.00
_cell.angle_gamma   90.00
#
_symmetry.space_group_name_H-M   'P 1'
#
loop_
_entity.id
_entity.type
_entity.pdbx_description
1 polymer ?
#
loop_
_entity_poly.entity_id
_entity_poly.type
_entity_poly.pdbx_seq_one_letter_code
_entity_poly.pdbx_strand_id
1 'polypeptide(L)'
;MIESELRFGNESIDLGSKKFDFLPQEEREALIFPVFKAFLTDLVKNNTFYREWYVREGVDLESIETLSDITKLPLLTPRVVRSIDPLELLPDRYATHIRQEGTVEELGITDPIAQDFSSSGSTGRPKVTYYTEQDWALGPTLYKQAMADIPFEERNRLYCLFNPGHIGGPAYRDMVLAEGGTFVAKHFTITNPEDVIRDLMTNPRGPFNALAIPPRPPRQTRVAKGTTLYHLIEAEGRLGTNYLGENIRTIIVNGAPIRYPDDALDLVRIMHDKNEAAGVDFRTKFSDQGGSAETLYNFASHE
;
A
#
# COMPACT_ATOMS: atom_id res chain seq x y z
N MET A 1 -17.47 -1.54 11.19
CA MET A 1 -17.62 -0.91 9.87
C MET A 1 -16.33 -0.13 9.68
N ILE A 2 -15.55 -0.37 8.63
CA ILE A 2 -14.31 0.38 8.39
C ILE A 2 -14.73 1.74 7.86
N GLU A 3 -14.36 2.81 8.54
CA GLU A 3 -14.60 4.17 8.05
C GLU A 3 -13.67 4.45 6.87
N SER A 4 -14.25 4.84 5.74
CA SER A 4 -13.55 5.21 4.51
C SER A 4 -13.46 6.72 4.33
N GLU A 5 -13.86 7.48 5.36
CA GLU A 5 -13.95 8.92 5.33
C GLU A 5 -12.64 9.55 5.82
N LEU A 6 -12.01 10.35 4.97
CA LEU A 6 -10.91 11.23 5.36
C LEU A 6 -11.50 12.56 5.83
N ARG A 7 -11.10 13.04 7.01
CA ARG A 7 -11.69 14.21 7.65
C ARG A 7 -10.63 15.16 8.20
N PHE A 8 -10.78 16.45 7.93
CA PHE A 8 -10.00 17.53 8.53
C PHE A 8 -10.93 18.67 8.95
N GLY A 9 -11.06 18.89 10.26
CA GLY A 9 -12.05 19.84 10.79
C GLY A 9 -13.47 19.47 10.39
N ASN A 10 -14.17 20.40 9.72
CA ASN A 10 -15.54 20.18 9.24
C ASN A 10 -15.60 19.58 7.83
N GLU A 11 -14.47 19.52 7.12
CA GLU A 11 -14.40 19.01 5.76
C GLU A 11 -14.13 17.49 5.79
N SER A 12 -14.81 16.74 4.92
CA SER A 12 -14.56 15.32 4.77
C SER A 12 -14.84 14.81 3.35
N ILE A 13 -14.23 13.67 3.03
CA ILE A 13 -14.38 12.98 1.76
C ILE A 13 -14.42 11.47 1.98
N ASP A 14 -15.45 10.82 1.45
CA ASP A 14 -15.57 9.36 1.49
C ASP A 14 -14.72 8.73 0.37
N LEU A 15 -13.48 8.41 0.70
CA LEU A 15 -12.55 7.76 -0.23
C LEU A 15 -13.08 6.38 -0.67
N GLY A 16 -13.98 5.76 0.10
CA GLY A 16 -14.67 4.51 -0.20
C GLY A 16 -15.71 4.60 -1.33
N SER A 17 -16.04 5.81 -1.79
CA SER A 17 -17.06 6.01 -2.81
C SER A 17 -16.56 5.75 -4.23
N LYS A 18 -17.11 4.73 -4.91
CA LYS A 18 -16.88 4.50 -6.36
C LYS A 18 -17.29 5.65 -7.27
N LYS A 19 -18.02 6.65 -6.75
CA LYS A 19 -18.41 7.82 -7.53
C LYS A 19 -17.18 8.56 -8.05
N PHE A 20 -16.11 8.63 -7.26
CA PHE A 20 -14.88 9.34 -7.62
C PHE A 20 -14.21 8.81 -8.89
N ASP A 21 -14.38 7.53 -9.21
CA ASP A 21 -13.78 6.89 -10.39
C ASP A 21 -14.39 7.40 -11.70
N PHE A 22 -15.63 7.92 -11.64
CA PHE A 22 -16.41 8.31 -12.82
C PHE A 22 -16.75 9.81 -12.89
N LEU A 23 -16.36 10.59 -11.88
CA LEU A 23 -16.59 12.04 -11.89
C LEU A 23 -15.69 12.72 -12.95
N PRO A 24 -16.22 13.72 -13.68
CA PRO A 24 -15.39 14.64 -14.43
C PRO A 24 -14.30 15.25 -13.54
N GLN A 25 -13.15 15.57 -14.14
CA GLN A 25 -12.00 16.08 -13.41
C GLN A 25 -12.36 17.30 -12.54
N GLU A 26 -13.07 18.28 -13.11
CA GLU A 26 -13.48 19.50 -12.39
C GLU A 26 -14.36 19.19 -11.17
N GLU A 27 -15.32 18.27 -11.29
CA GLU A 27 -16.19 17.87 -10.18
C GLU A 27 -15.40 17.15 -9.08
N ARG A 28 -14.47 16.27 -9.47
CA ARG A 28 -13.59 15.57 -8.54
C ARG A 28 -12.68 16.56 -7.80
N GLU A 29 -12.09 17.51 -8.51
CA GLU A 29 -11.23 18.54 -7.92
C GLU A 29 -12.02 19.44 -6.95
N ALA A 30 -13.26 19.81 -7.29
CA ALA A 30 -14.14 20.58 -6.42
C ALA A 30 -14.47 19.87 -5.09
N LEU A 31 -14.48 18.54 -5.07
CA LEU A 31 -14.67 17.75 -3.85
C LEU A 31 -13.37 17.57 -3.04
N ILE A 32 -12.23 17.43 -3.71
CA ILE A 32 -10.93 17.21 -3.05
C ILE A 32 -10.38 18.51 -2.46
N PHE A 33 -10.58 19.64 -3.14
CA PHE A 33 -9.93 20.90 -2.77
C PHE A 33 -10.26 21.39 -1.35
N PRO A 34 -11.52 21.41 -0.88
CA PRO A 34 -11.85 21.82 0.49
C PRO A 34 -11.13 20.98 1.55
N VAL A 35 -11.09 19.65 1.35
CA VAL A 35 -10.39 18.72 2.26
C VAL A 35 -8.88 18.95 2.22
N PHE A 36 -8.29 19.17 1.05
CA PHE A 36 -6.87 19.50 0.91
C PHE A 36 -6.50 20.82 1.63
N LYS A 37 -7.33 21.86 1.48
CA LYS A 37 -7.12 23.14 2.17
C LYS A 37 -7.26 22.99 3.70
N ALA A 38 -8.23 22.22 4.16
CA ALA A 38 -8.41 21.90 5.57
C ALA A 38 -7.20 21.11 6.11
N PHE A 39 -6.68 20.14 5.37
CA PHE A 39 -5.44 19.42 5.71
C PHE A 39 -4.25 20.37 5.88
N LEU A 40 -3.98 21.26 4.92
CA LEU A 40 -2.86 22.21 5.02
C LEU A 40 -2.98 23.12 6.25
N THR A 41 -4.20 23.57 6.53
CA THR A 41 -4.49 24.41 7.70
C THR A 41 -4.26 23.64 9.01
N ASP A 42 -4.75 22.41 9.08
CA ASP A 42 -4.56 21.53 10.23
C ASP A 42 -3.06 21.21 10.46
N LEU A 43 -2.33 20.93 9.37
CA LEU A 43 -0.92 20.64 9.39
C LEU A 43 -0.10 21.78 10.01
N VAL A 44 -0.28 23.02 9.55
CA VAL A 44 0.44 24.19 10.10
C VAL A 44 -0.01 24.52 11.52
N LYS A 45 -1.29 24.30 11.85
CA LYS A 45 -1.83 24.52 13.18
C LYS A 45 -1.23 23.56 14.20
N ASN A 46 -1.10 22.28 13.85
CA ASN A 46 -0.78 21.20 14.80
C ASN A 46 0.63 20.66 14.69
N ASN A 47 1.44 21.09 13.71
CA ASN A 47 2.83 20.65 13.56
C ASN A 47 3.78 21.85 13.43
N THR A 48 4.72 21.95 14.39
CA THR A 48 5.69 23.05 14.47
C THR A 48 6.65 23.06 13.28
N PHE A 49 7.15 21.89 12.85
CA PHE A 49 8.06 21.80 11.71
C PHE A 49 7.46 22.39 10.44
N TYR A 50 6.22 22.01 10.05
CA TYR A 50 5.58 22.52 8.84
C TYR A 50 5.26 24.00 8.95
N ARG A 51 4.84 24.48 10.12
CA ARG A 51 4.60 25.91 10.36
C ARG A 51 5.87 26.74 10.12
N GLU A 52 6.98 26.35 10.73
CA GLU A 52 8.26 27.05 10.56
C GLU A 52 8.82 26.90 9.15
N TRP A 53 8.67 25.71 8.56
CA TRP A 53 9.14 25.45 7.21
C TRP A 53 8.38 26.28 6.19
N TYR A 54 7.06 26.37 6.26
CA TYR A 54 6.25 27.16 5.34
C TYR A 54 6.56 28.66 5.45
N VAL A 55 6.77 29.18 6.67
CA VAL A 55 7.23 30.57 6.86
C VAL A 55 8.61 30.79 6.21
N ARG A 56 9.55 29.87 6.40
CA ARG A 56 10.91 29.97 5.81
C ARG A 56 10.89 29.94 4.28
N GLU A 57 10.05 29.11 3.69
CA GLU A 57 9.93 28.98 2.22
C GLU A 57 8.99 30.06 1.63
N GLY A 58 8.43 30.96 2.44
CA GLY A 58 7.56 32.04 1.98
C GLY A 58 6.20 31.56 1.47
N VAL A 59 5.70 30.43 1.99
CA VAL A 59 4.39 29.89 1.63
C VAL A 59 3.29 30.71 2.28
N ASP A 60 2.44 31.31 1.46
CA ASP A 60 1.18 31.90 1.89
C ASP A 60 0.04 30.91 1.62
N LEU A 61 -0.50 30.32 2.70
CA LEU A 61 -1.61 29.37 2.58
C LEU A 61 -2.86 30.01 1.97
N GLU A 62 -3.13 31.29 2.18
CA GLU A 62 -4.31 31.96 1.63
C GLU A 62 -4.25 32.02 0.10
N SER A 63 -3.04 32.09 -0.47
CA SER A 63 -2.81 32.08 -1.92
C SER A 63 -3.08 30.75 -2.63
N ILE A 64 -3.41 29.68 -1.88
CA ILE A 64 -3.79 28.36 -2.41
C ILE A 64 -5.32 28.35 -2.60
N GLU A 65 -5.78 28.53 -3.85
CA GLU A 65 -7.21 28.65 -4.20
C GLU A 65 -7.72 27.47 -5.04
N THR A 66 -6.81 26.68 -5.60
CA THR A 66 -7.10 25.51 -6.43
C THR A 66 -6.11 24.36 -6.14
N LEU A 67 -6.39 23.16 -6.64
CA LEU A 67 -5.43 22.05 -6.55
C LEU A 67 -4.17 22.28 -7.40
N SER A 68 -4.24 23.10 -8.46
CA SER A 68 -3.08 23.47 -9.27
C SER A 68 -2.05 24.29 -8.48
N ASP A 69 -2.49 24.98 -7.43
CA ASP A 69 -1.63 25.76 -6.54
C ASP A 69 -0.75 24.91 -5.64
N ILE A 70 -0.88 23.57 -5.64
CA ILE A 70 0.01 22.66 -4.92
C ILE A 70 1.49 22.88 -5.29
N THR A 71 1.76 23.39 -6.50
CA THR A 71 3.10 23.74 -6.98
C THR A 71 3.75 24.90 -6.21
N LYS A 72 2.97 25.68 -5.46
CA LYS A 72 3.46 26.75 -4.57
C LYS A 72 4.00 26.19 -3.24
N LEU A 73 3.74 24.93 -2.92
CA LEU A 73 4.23 24.28 -1.70
C LEU A 73 5.64 23.70 -1.90
N PRO A 74 6.52 23.78 -0.89
CA PRO A 74 7.86 23.21 -0.97
C PRO A 74 7.79 21.67 -0.96
N LEU A 75 8.65 21.03 -1.76
CA LEU A 75 8.68 19.57 -1.86
C LEU A 75 9.42 18.93 -0.68
N LEU A 76 8.74 18.01 0.04
CA LEU A 76 9.36 17.22 1.10
C LEU A 76 10.19 16.08 0.52
N THR A 77 11.43 16.36 0.16
CA THR A 77 12.31 15.36 -0.47
C THR A 77 12.82 14.33 0.53
N PRO A 78 13.23 13.11 0.08
CA PRO A 78 13.86 12.12 0.95
C PRO A 78 15.09 12.63 1.70
N ARG A 79 15.80 13.62 1.15
CA ARG A 79 16.93 14.28 1.81
C ARG A 79 16.48 15.07 3.03
N VAL A 80 15.40 15.84 2.90
CA VAL A 80 14.82 16.64 4.00
C VAL A 80 14.32 15.72 5.11
N VAL A 81 13.55 14.68 4.75
CA VAL A 81 13.01 13.70 5.71
C VAL A 81 14.13 13.02 6.52
N ARG A 82 15.30 12.77 5.92
CA ARG A 82 16.43 12.16 6.64
C ARG A 82 17.19 13.13 7.55
N SER A 83 17.10 14.43 7.29
CA SER A 83 17.82 15.45 8.07
C SER A 83 17.08 15.91 9.32
N ILE A 84 15.82 15.50 9.49
CA ILE A 84 14.99 15.85 10.64
C ILE A 84 14.83 14.64 11.56
N ASP A 85 14.53 14.90 12.83
CA ASP A 85 14.07 13.86 13.75
C ASP A 85 12.71 13.34 13.23
N PRO A 86 12.52 12.01 13.04
CA PRO A 86 11.26 11.45 12.55
C PRO A 86 10.02 11.92 13.31
N LEU A 87 10.14 12.24 14.60
CA LEU A 87 9.03 12.74 15.42
C LEU A 87 8.59 14.16 15.05
N GLU A 88 9.44 14.95 14.39
CA GLU A 88 9.10 16.32 13.96
C GLU A 88 8.04 16.35 12.85
N LEU A 89 7.83 15.24 12.15
CA LEU A 89 6.78 15.12 11.13
C LEU A 89 5.41 14.77 11.72
N LEU A 90 5.34 14.44 13.01
CA LEU A 90 4.07 14.16 13.70
C LEU A 90 3.43 15.45 14.21
N PRO A 91 2.10 15.52 14.38
CA PRO A 91 1.51 16.59 15.14
C PRO A 91 2.14 16.70 16.53
N ASP A 92 2.36 17.93 17.01
CA ASP A 92 3.19 18.26 18.18
C ASP A 92 2.76 17.49 19.43
N ARG A 93 1.46 17.20 19.57
CA ARG A 93 0.89 16.40 20.66
C ARG A 93 1.46 14.99 20.71
N TYR A 94 1.62 14.33 19.56
CA TYR A 94 2.16 12.97 19.47
C TYR A 94 3.68 12.98 19.70
N ALA A 95 4.38 13.91 19.05
CA ALA A 95 5.84 14.05 19.20
C ALA A 95 6.24 14.30 20.67
N THR A 96 5.51 15.19 21.36
CA THR A 96 5.74 15.50 22.77
C THR A 96 5.51 14.29 23.66
N HIS A 97 4.40 13.58 23.46
CA HIS A 97 4.08 12.40 24.27
C HIS A 97 5.10 11.27 24.08
N ILE A 98 5.44 10.92 22.84
CA ILE A 98 6.41 9.86 22.55
C ILE A 98 7.77 10.18 23.19
N ARG A 99 8.17 11.45 23.21
CA ARG A 99 9.41 11.90 23.87
C ARG A 99 9.38 11.80 25.39
N GLN A 100 8.20 11.94 26.00
CA GLN A 100 8.03 11.94 27.46
C GLN A 100 7.83 10.53 28.02
N GLU A 101 6.93 9.77 27.42
CA GLU A 101 6.45 8.48 27.94
C GLU A 101 7.08 7.27 27.23
N GLY A 102 7.73 7.48 26.07
CA GLY A 102 8.43 6.43 25.33
C GLY A 102 7.53 5.38 24.67
N THR A 103 6.20 5.49 24.81
CA THR A 103 5.22 4.58 24.22
C THR A 103 4.20 5.33 23.38
N VAL A 104 3.54 4.56 22.52
CA VAL A 104 2.62 5.01 21.48
C VAL A 104 1.17 4.62 21.83
N GLU A 105 1.01 3.71 22.80
CA GLU A 105 -0.19 2.91 23.05
C GLU A 105 -1.16 3.53 24.07
N GLU A 106 -0.73 4.48 24.89
CA GLU A 106 -1.53 5.04 26.00
C GLU A 106 -1.65 6.57 25.93
N LEU A 107 -2.08 7.05 24.77
CA LEU A 107 -2.55 8.42 24.68
C LEU A 107 -3.94 8.51 25.31
N GLY A 108 -4.10 9.32 26.36
CA GLY A 108 -5.41 9.91 26.72
C GLY A 108 -5.96 10.87 25.66
N ILE A 109 -5.45 10.77 24.42
CA ILE A 109 -5.90 11.47 23.22
C ILE A 109 -6.98 10.59 22.59
N THR A 110 -8.02 11.21 22.07
CA THR A 110 -9.16 10.55 21.43
C THR A 110 -8.81 9.74 20.18
N ASP A 111 -7.54 9.72 19.74
CA ASP A 111 -7.07 9.03 18.54
C ASP A 111 -5.58 8.62 18.70
N PRO A 112 -5.28 7.47 19.36
CA PRO A 112 -3.93 6.99 19.56
C PRO A 112 -3.31 6.50 18.24
N ILE A 113 -1.98 6.47 18.18
CA ILE A 113 -1.28 5.83 17.06
C ILE A 113 -1.44 4.31 17.25
N ALA A 114 -1.99 3.65 16.22
CA ALA A 114 -2.31 2.23 16.22
C ALA A 114 -1.22 1.36 15.57
N GLN A 115 -0.47 1.94 14.62
CA GLN A 115 0.57 1.23 13.87
C GLN A 115 1.74 2.15 13.58
N ASP A 116 2.95 1.59 13.59
CA ASP A 116 4.14 2.22 13.04
C ASP A 116 4.91 1.25 12.13
N PHE A 117 5.52 1.81 11.09
CA PHE A 117 6.30 1.02 10.14
C PHE A 117 7.63 1.68 9.86
N SER A 118 8.68 0.88 9.92
CA SER A 118 10.00 1.29 9.49
C SER A 118 10.27 0.87 8.05
N SER A 119 10.74 1.80 7.23
CA SER A 119 11.33 1.48 5.93
C SER A 119 12.62 0.68 6.12
N SER A 120 12.95 -0.17 5.14
CA SER A 120 14.13 -1.07 5.21
C SER A 120 15.50 -0.36 5.18
N GLY A 121 15.55 0.98 5.24
CA GLY A 121 16.80 1.75 5.28
C GLY A 121 17.68 1.59 4.04
N SER A 122 17.15 1.05 2.92
CA SER A 122 17.91 0.74 1.70
C SER A 122 18.66 1.93 1.07
N THR A 123 18.40 3.15 1.55
CA THR A 123 19.01 4.40 1.11
C THR A 123 19.53 5.28 2.25
N GLY A 124 19.65 4.78 3.49
CA GLY A 124 20.15 5.53 4.65
C GLY A 124 19.43 5.20 5.96
N ARG A 125 19.27 6.19 6.86
CA ARG A 125 18.50 6.04 8.11
C ARG A 125 17.09 5.53 7.80
N PRO A 126 16.62 4.44 8.46
CA PRO A 126 15.24 4.01 8.38
C PRO A 126 14.31 5.17 8.75
N LYS A 127 13.34 5.44 7.87
CA LYS A 127 12.22 6.33 8.16
C LYS A 127 11.12 5.53 8.84
N VAL A 128 10.47 6.14 9.83
CA VAL A 128 9.32 5.59 10.53
C VAL A 128 8.09 6.37 10.11
N THR A 129 6.99 5.66 9.87
CA THR A 129 5.67 6.23 9.54
C THR A 129 4.68 5.71 10.54
N TYR A 130 3.82 6.60 11.03
CA TYR A 130 2.87 6.33 12.10
C TYR A 130 1.45 6.51 11.57
N TYR A 131 0.53 5.67 12.04
CA TYR A 131 -0.87 5.70 11.63
C TYR A 131 -1.76 5.61 12.87
N THR A 132 -2.75 6.47 12.96
CA THR A 132 -3.87 6.26 13.89
C THR A 132 -4.78 5.14 13.40
N GLU A 133 -5.78 4.74 14.20
CA GLU A 133 -6.76 3.74 13.74
C GLU A 133 -7.50 4.23 12.49
N GLN A 134 -7.83 5.52 12.44
CA GLN A 134 -8.52 6.15 11.31
C GLN A 134 -7.62 6.18 10.07
N ASP A 135 -6.36 6.62 10.21
CA ASP A 135 -5.40 6.61 9.09
C ASP A 135 -5.22 5.21 8.51
N TRP A 136 -5.09 4.22 9.39
CA TRP A 136 -4.88 2.83 8.98
C TRP A 136 -6.11 2.25 8.28
N ALA A 137 -7.32 2.55 8.76
CA ALA A 137 -8.59 2.06 8.21
C ALA A 137 -8.82 2.46 6.73
N LEU A 138 -8.36 3.65 6.33
CA LEU A 138 -8.46 4.12 4.94
C LEU A 138 -7.77 3.17 3.96
N GLY A 139 -6.70 2.53 4.41
CA GLY A 139 -5.82 1.80 3.54
C GLY A 139 -6.33 0.49 2.97
N PRO A 140 -6.72 -0.47 3.81
CA PRO A 140 -7.46 -1.65 3.39
C PRO A 140 -8.68 -1.31 2.51
N THR A 141 -9.36 -0.19 2.79
CA THR A 141 -10.49 0.28 1.97
C THR A 141 -10.05 0.63 0.56
N LEU A 142 -9.01 1.43 0.41
CA LEU A 142 -8.47 1.82 -0.88
C LEU A 142 -7.93 0.61 -1.67
N TYR A 143 -7.22 -0.32 -1.01
CA TYR A 143 -6.78 -1.56 -1.67
C TYR A 143 -7.95 -2.42 -2.16
N LYS A 144 -9.02 -2.50 -1.37
CA LYS A 144 -10.25 -3.19 -1.77
C LYS A 144 -10.88 -2.54 -3.00
N GLN A 145 -10.92 -1.21 -3.06
CA GLN A 145 -11.46 -0.50 -4.22
C GLN A 145 -10.66 -0.74 -5.48
N ALA A 146 -9.33 -0.76 -5.39
CA ALA A 146 -8.42 -1.04 -6.51
C ALA A 146 -8.58 -2.46 -7.09
N MET A 147 -9.41 -3.30 -6.47
CA MET A 147 -9.76 -4.66 -6.94
C MET A 147 -11.27 -4.88 -6.95
N ALA A 148 -12.08 -3.82 -7.02
CA ALA A 148 -13.52 -3.93 -6.87
C ALA A 148 -14.24 -4.61 -8.06
N ASP A 149 -13.51 -4.82 -9.14
CA ASP A 149 -13.82 -5.52 -10.38
C ASP A 149 -13.37 -6.99 -10.36
N ILE A 150 -12.63 -7.41 -9.32
CA ILE A 150 -12.25 -8.80 -9.07
C ILE A 150 -13.22 -9.39 -8.03
N PRO A 151 -13.99 -10.45 -8.39
CA PRO A 151 -14.91 -11.09 -7.45
C PRO A 151 -14.20 -11.56 -6.19
N PHE A 152 -14.85 -11.44 -5.03
CA PHE A 152 -14.23 -11.73 -3.74
C PHE A 152 -13.78 -13.19 -3.65
N GLU A 153 -14.57 -14.12 -4.17
CA GLU A 153 -14.28 -15.55 -4.26
C GLU A 153 -13.01 -15.88 -5.06
N GLU A 154 -12.54 -14.97 -5.92
CA GLU A 154 -11.30 -15.10 -6.68
C GLU A 154 -10.09 -14.51 -5.95
N ARG A 155 -10.31 -13.89 -4.78
CA ARG A 155 -9.27 -13.26 -3.95
C ARG A 155 -9.39 -13.47 -2.45
N ASN A 156 -10.32 -14.32 -2.01
CA ASN A 156 -10.62 -14.51 -0.58
C ASN A 156 -9.58 -15.34 0.18
N ARG A 157 -8.63 -15.98 -0.49
CA ARG A 157 -7.55 -16.76 0.15
C ARG A 157 -6.21 -16.28 -0.37
N LEU A 158 -5.64 -15.31 0.34
CA LEU A 158 -4.43 -14.61 -0.05
C LEU A 158 -3.18 -15.20 0.60
N TYR A 159 -2.25 -15.62 -0.25
CA TYR A 159 -0.88 -15.94 0.15
C TYR A 159 0.03 -14.73 -0.09
N CYS A 160 0.55 -14.14 0.99
CA CYS A 160 1.30 -12.90 0.96
C CYS A 160 2.80 -13.14 1.17
N LEU A 161 3.56 -12.72 0.17
CA LEU A 161 5.01 -12.71 0.12
C LEU A 161 5.56 -11.29 0.28
N PHE A 162 4.84 -10.42 0.98
CA PHE A 162 5.40 -9.18 1.53
C PHE A 162 5.73 -9.34 3.00
N ASN A 163 6.78 -8.64 3.45
CA ASN A 163 7.20 -8.67 4.85
C ASN A 163 6.06 -8.14 5.74
N PRO A 164 5.58 -8.91 6.74
CA PRO A 164 4.55 -8.41 7.66
C PRO A 164 5.05 -7.28 8.58
N GLY A 165 6.36 -7.07 8.72
CA GLY A 165 6.93 -5.91 9.39
C GLY A 165 6.99 -4.64 8.51
N HIS A 166 6.52 -4.71 7.26
CA HIS A 166 6.39 -3.56 6.37
C HIS A 166 4.93 -3.38 5.97
N ILE A 167 4.55 -2.12 5.71
CA ILE A 167 3.18 -1.66 5.47
C ILE A 167 2.34 -2.54 4.55
N GLY A 168 2.91 -3.05 3.44
CA GLY A 168 2.19 -3.85 2.46
C GLY A 168 1.60 -5.14 3.03
N GLY A 169 2.36 -5.86 3.87
CA GLY A 169 1.91 -7.14 4.43
C GLY A 169 0.63 -6.99 5.28
N PRO A 170 0.65 -6.16 6.34
CA PRO A 170 -0.52 -5.93 7.18
C PRO A 170 -1.69 -5.27 6.46
N ALA A 171 -1.44 -4.36 5.51
CA ALA A 171 -2.53 -3.73 4.78
C ALA A 171 -3.28 -4.73 3.88
N TYR A 172 -2.58 -5.66 3.22
CA TYR A 172 -3.24 -6.76 2.50
C TYR A 172 -3.94 -7.75 3.42
N ARG A 173 -3.39 -8.01 4.61
CA ARG A 173 -4.04 -8.82 5.64
C ARG A 173 -5.39 -8.21 6.01
N ASP A 174 -5.38 -6.94 6.39
CA ASP A 174 -6.58 -6.28 6.93
C ASP A 174 -7.64 -6.09 5.84
N MET A 175 -7.23 -5.86 4.59
CA MET A 175 -8.13 -5.85 3.43
C MET A 175 -8.86 -7.19 3.24
N VAL A 176 -8.15 -8.32 3.21
CA VAL A 176 -8.78 -9.63 3.01
C VAL A 176 -9.63 -10.04 4.21
N LEU A 177 -9.14 -9.78 5.43
CA LEU A 177 -9.87 -10.13 6.65
C LEU A 177 -11.16 -9.32 6.81
N ALA A 178 -11.17 -8.05 6.39
CA ALA A 178 -12.36 -7.20 6.41
C ALA A 178 -13.52 -7.73 5.56
N GLU A 179 -13.23 -8.56 4.56
CA GLU A 179 -14.22 -9.20 3.69
C GLU A 179 -14.51 -10.66 4.08
N GLY A 180 -13.96 -11.13 5.20
CA GLY A 180 -14.15 -12.49 5.70
C GLY A 180 -13.24 -13.54 5.05
N GLY A 181 -12.16 -13.10 4.40
CA GLY A 181 -11.22 -13.99 3.74
C GLY A 181 -10.19 -14.62 4.69
N THR A 182 -9.24 -15.34 4.12
CA THR A 182 -8.10 -15.93 4.82
C THR A 182 -6.80 -15.35 4.29
N PHE A 183 -5.91 -14.99 5.21
CA PHE A 183 -4.59 -14.44 4.90
C PHE A 183 -3.48 -15.32 5.48
N VAL A 184 -2.43 -15.55 4.70
CA VAL A 184 -1.21 -16.24 5.14
C VAL A 184 0.01 -15.42 4.72
N ALA A 185 0.82 -14.97 5.69
CA ALA A 185 2.10 -14.29 5.42
C ALA A 185 3.28 -15.23 5.64
N LYS A 186 4.15 -15.36 4.63
CA LYS A 186 5.30 -16.28 4.67
C LYS A 186 6.63 -15.67 4.20
N HIS A 187 6.63 -14.39 3.80
CA HIS A 187 7.80 -13.68 3.24
C HIS A 187 9.14 -13.93 3.93
N PHE A 188 9.18 -13.94 5.26
CA PHE A 188 10.43 -14.08 6.02
C PHE A 188 10.76 -15.53 6.42
N THR A 189 9.82 -16.47 6.27
CA THR A 189 10.01 -17.87 6.68
C THR A 189 10.38 -18.78 5.51
N ILE A 190 10.09 -18.37 4.27
CA ILE A 190 10.38 -19.15 3.07
C ILE A 190 10.92 -18.23 1.97
N THR A 191 12.25 -18.23 1.79
CA THR A 191 12.95 -17.42 0.78
C THR A 191 13.27 -18.21 -0.49
N ASN A 192 13.15 -19.53 -0.44
CA ASN A 192 13.38 -20.42 -1.58
C ASN A 192 12.08 -20.61 -2.39
N PRO A 193 12.04 -20.23 -3.68
CA PRO A 193 10.83 -20.29 -4.50
C PRO A 193 10.17 -21.68 -4.56
N GLU A 194 10.94 -22.76 -4.64
CA GLU A 194 10.41 -24.13 -4.68
C GLU A 194 9.69 -24.50 -3.38
N ASP A 195 10.18 -24.02 -2.23
CA ASP A 195 9.54 -24.28 -0.95
C ASP A 195 8.23 -23.49 -0.81
N VAL A 196 8.14 -22.31 -1.44
CA VAL A 196 6.88 -21.56 -1.52
C VAL A 196 5.84 -22.34 -2.34
N ILE A 197 6.21 -22.88 -3.52
CA ILE A 197 5.30 -23.70 -4.32
C ILE A 197 4.83 -24.94 -3.55
N ARG A 198 5.74 -25.62 -2.83
CA ARG A 198 5.37 -26.76 -1.98
C ARG A 198 4.41 -26.36 -0.85
N ASP A 199 4.63 -25.23 -0.18
CA ASP A 199 3.75 -24.74 0.88
C ASP A 199 2.34 -24.38 0.33
N LEU A 200 2.28 -23.75 -0.84
CA LEU A 200 1.03 -23.50 -1.56
C LEU A 200 0.25 -24.79 -1.85
N MET A 201 0.94 -25.83 -2.34
CA MET A 201 0.34 -27.13 -2.68
C MET A 201 -0.12 -27.93 -1.46
N THR A 202 0.58 -27.81 -0.34
CA THR A 202 0.37 -28.67 0.85
C THR A 202 -0.46 -28.01 1.95
N ASN A 203 -1.00 -26.81 1.71
CA ASN A 203 -1.73 -26.09 2.74
C ASN A 203 -2.98 -26.88 3.22
N PRO A 204 -3.08 -27.21 4.53
CA PRO A 204 -4.15 -28.08 5.04
C PRO A 204 -5.53 -27.43 4.99
N ARG A 205 -5.60 -26.10 4.81
CA ARG A 205 -6.87 -25.39 4.73
C ARG A 205 -7.44 -25.37 3.31
N GLY A 206 -6.75 -25.94 2.32
CA GLY A 206 -7.12 -25.88 0.89
C GLY A 206 -6.30 -24.88 0.08
N PRO A 207 -6.51 -24.83 -1.25
CA PRO A 207 -5.70 -24.02 -2.16
C PRO A 207 -5.86 -22.52 -1.91
N PHE A 208 -4.84 -21.75 -2.28
CA PHE A 208 -4.93 -20.29 -2.36
C PHE A 208 -5.43 -19.90 -3.75
N ASN A 209 -6.20 -18.80 -3.83
CA ASN A 209 -6.65 -18.23 -5.09
C ASN A 209 -6.08 -16.84 -5.35
N ALA A 210 -5.39 -16.24 -4.38
CA ALA A 210 -4.68 -14.99 -4.58
C ALA A 210 -3.24 -15.04 -4.09
N LEU A 211 -2.38 -14.31 -4.80
CA LEU A 211 -0.99 -14.04 -4.40
C LEU A 211 -0.78 -12.53 -4.23
N ALA A 212 -0.07 -12.12 -3.19
CA ALA A 212 0.51 -10.78 -3.09
C ALA A 212 2.03 -10.92 -3.09
N ILE A 213 2.69 -10.47 -4.15
CA ILE A 213 4.10 -10.81 -4.40
C ILE A 213 4.82 -9.71 -5.20
N PRO A 214 6.11 -9.44 -4.95
CA PRO A 214 6.91 -8.64 -5.85
C PRO A 214 6.95 -9.26 -7.25
N PRO A 215 6.76 -8.49 -8.33
CA PRO A 215 6.69 -9.05 -9.67
C PRO A 215 8.01 -9.68 -10.10
N ARG A 216 9.13 -9.00 -9.83
CA ARG A 216 10.47 -9.40 -10.27
C ARG A 216 11.57 -8.96 -9.30
N PRO A 217 12.77 -9.56 -9.34
CA PRO A 217 13.89 -9.07 -8.56
C PRO A 217 14.29 -7.66 -9.05
N PRO A 218 14.58 -6.70 -8.16
CA PRO A 218 14.99 -5.39 -8.60
C PRO A 218 16.40 -5.48 -9.22
N ARG A 219 16.57 -5.01 -10.47
CA ARG A 219 17.81 -5.14 -11.26
C ARG A 219 19.06 -4.51 -10.61
N GLN A 220 18.91 -3.71 -9.56
CA GLN A 220 20.00 -2.90 -8.97
C GLN A 220 19.98 -2.81 -7.44
N THR A 221 19.17 -3.60 -6.73
CA THR A 221 19.14 -3.50 -5.26
C THR A 221 20.03 -4.55 -4.60
N ARG A 222 20.91 -4.11 -3.71
CA ARG A 222 21.70 -4.99 -2.81
C ARG A 222 20.85 -5.79 -1.82
N VAL A 223 19.57 -5.43 -1.67
CA VAL A 223 18.63 -6.07 -0.73
C VAL A 223 17.72 -7.01 -1.51
N ALA A 224 17.83 -8.31 -1.26
CA ALA A 224 16.89 -9.30 -1.78
C ALA A 224 15.52 -9.06 -1.14
N LYS A 225 14.49 -8.77 -1.96
CA LYS A 225 13.10 -8.58 -1.48
C LYS A 225 12.35 -9.91 -1.27
N GLY A 226 13.07 -11.04 -1.21
CA GLY A 226 12.50 -12.38 -1.17
C GLY A 226 12.14 -12.93 -2.55
N THR A 227 11.29 -13.96 -2.55
CA THR A 227 10.77 -14.61 -3.76
C THR A 227 9.90 -13.66 -4.57
N THR A 228 9.99 -13.75 -5.90
CA THR A 228 9.25 -12.90 -6.84
C THR A 228 8.37 -13.78 -7.74
N LEU A 229 7.42 -13.19 -8.47
CA LEU A 229 6.52 -13.96 -9.33
C LEU A 229 7.30 -14.71 -10.43
N TYR A 230 8.29 -14.07 -11.05
CA TYR A 230 9.19 -14.76 -12.00
C TYR A 230 9.87 -15.98 -11.36
N HIS A 231 10.39 -15.84 -10.14
CA HIS A 231 11.04 -16.95 -9.46
C HIS A 231 10.05 -18.10 -9.17
N LEU A 232 8.79 -17.80 -8.82
CA LEU A 232 7.77 -18.82 -8.61
C LEU A 232 7.39 -19.55 -9.89
N ILE A 233 7.21 -18.82 -11.00
CA ILE A 233 6.89 -19.41 -12.30
C ILE A 233 7.99 -20.37 -12.75
N GLU A 234 9.25 -19.97 -12.61
CA GLU A 234 10.40 -20.82 -12.95
C GLU A 234 10.51 -22.04 -12.01
N ALA A 235 10.30 -21.84 -10.71
CA ALA A 235 10.36 -22.92 -9.72
C ALA A 235 9.26 -23.96 -9.94
N GLU A 236 8.04 -23.52 -10.26
CA GLU A 236 6.95 -24.40 -10.67
C GLU A 236 7.33 -25.23 -11.90
N GLY A 237 7.95 -24.61 -12.92
CA GLY A 237 8.45 -25.33 -14.09
C GLY A 237 9.50 -26.39 -13.75
N ARG A 238 10.43 -26.08 -12.83
CA ARG A 238 11.41 -27.05 -12.32
C ARG A 238 10.78 -28.19 -11.52
N LEU A 239 9.70 -27.92 -10.80
CA LEU A 239 8.95 -28.92 -10.03
C LEU A 239 7.99 -29.75 -10.89
N GLY A 240 7.77 -29.36 -12.16
CA GLY A 240 6.87 -30.07 -13.08
C GLY A 240 5.40 -30.02 -12.67
N THR A 241 4.98 -28.92 -12.04
CA THR A 241 3.58 -28.69 -11.60
C THR A 241 2.96 -27.52 -12.38
N ASN A 242 1.64 -27.35 -12.29
CA ASN A 242 0.91 -26.18 -12.82
C ASN A 242 -0.03 -25.58 -11.75
N TYR A 243 0.36 -25.66 -10.48
CA TYR A 243 -0.44 -25.16 -9.36
C TYR A 243 -0.88 -23.69 -9.55
N LEU A 244 0.00 -22.82 -10.04
CA LEU A 244 -0.30 -21.41 -10.27
C LEU A 244 -1.43 -21.24 -11.29
N GLY A 245 -1.37 -21.96 -12.41
CA GLY A 245 -2.43 -21.95 -13.42
C GLY A 245 -3.75 -22.56 -12.93
N GLU A 246 -3.65 -23.65 -12.18
CA GLU A 246 -4.80 -24.39 -11.63
C GLU A 246 -5.55 -23.61 -10.56
N ASN A 247 -4.86 -22.87 -9.69
CA ASN A 247 -5.44 -22.35 -8.44
C ASN A 247 -5.45 -20.84 -8.32
N ILE A 248 -4.47 -20.12 -8.89
CA ILE A 248 -4.36 -18.66 -8.69
C ILE A 248 -5.23 -17.91 -9.70
N ARG A 249 -5.99 -16.95 -9.18
CA ARG A 249 -7.02 -16.19 -9.90
C ARG A 249 -6.76 -14.69 -9.79
N THR A 250 -6.13 -14.27 -8.70
CA THR A 250 -5.72 -12.88 -8.49
C THR A 250 -4.23 -12.79 -8.13
N ILE A 251 -3.51 -11.88 -8.78
CA ILE A 251 -2.13 -11.57 -8.43
C ILE A 251 -2.01 -10.06 -8.16
N ILE A 252 -1.67 -9.73 -6.91
CA ILE A 252 -1.36 -8.38 -6.48
C ILE A 252 0.16 -8.20 -6.56
N VAL A 253 0.60 -7.26 -7.40
CA VAL A 253 2.02 -6.92 -7.56
C VAL A 253 2.30 -5.55 -6.96
N ASN A 254 3.40 -5.44 -6.21
CA ASN A 254 3.85 -4.20 -5.56
C ASN A 254 5.36 -4.30 -5.26
N GLY A 255 5.98 -3.18 -4.89
CA GLY A 255 7.29 -3.15 -4.26
C GLY A 255 8.46 -3.26 -5.24
N ALA A 256 8.23 -3.44 -6.53
CA ALA A 256 9.25 -3.34 -7.57
C ALA A 256 8.62 -2.82 -8.87
N PRO A 257 9.35 -2.00 -9.64
CA PRO A 257 8.83 -1.47 -10.89
C PRO A 257 8.66 -2.59 -11.92
N ILE A 258 7.46 -2.64 -12.53
CA ILE A 258 7.15 -3.36 -13.76
C ILE A 258 7.35 -2.37 -14.91
N ARG A 259 8.06 -2.77 -15.97
CA ARG A 259 8.12 -1.94 -17.18
C ARG A 259 6.89 -2.21 -18.01
N TYR A 260 6.06 -1.18 -18.16
CA TYR A 260 4.95 -1.22 -19.08
C TYR A 260 5.40 -0.83 -20.49
N PRO A 261 4.85 -1.47 -21.53
CA PRO A 261 3.91 -2.60 -21.45
C PRO A 261 4.60 -3.97 -21.33
N ASP A 262 5.87 -4.09 -21.76
CA ASP A 262 6.50 -5.37 -22.09
C ASP A 262 6.57 -6.38 -20.92
N ASP A 263 7.09 -5.96 -19.76
CA ASP A 263 7.26 -6.87 -18.61
C ASP A 263 5.89 -7.30 -18.03
N ALA A 264 4.90 -6.40 -18.06
CA ALA A 264 3.56 -6.66 -17.56
C ALA A 264 2.82 -7.66 -18.46
N LEU A 265 2.85 -7.42 -19.78
CA LEU A 265 2.20 -8.28 -20.77
C LEU A 265 2.80 -9.69 -20.79
N ASP A 266 4.11 -9.82 -20.58
CA ASP A 266 4.76 -11.13 -20.49
C ASP A 266 4.26 -11.95 -19.29
N LEU A 267 4.18 -11.34 -18.10
CA LEU A 267 3.66 -12.02 -16.90
C LEU A 267 2.19 -12.40 -17.06
N VAL A 268 1.37 -11.50 -17.62
CA VAL A 268 -0.04 -11.76 -17.90
C VAL A 268 -0.20 -12.93 -18.86
N ARG A 269 0.52 -12.90 -20.00
CA ARG A 269 0.49 -13.99 -20.99
C ARG A 269 0.89 -15.33 -20.36
N ILE A 270 2.01 -15.37 -19.64
CA ILE A 270 2.48 -16.62 -19.01
C ILE A 270 1.43 -17.19 -18.06
N MET A 271 0.78 -16.35 -17.26
CA MET A 271 -0.27 -16.82 -16.34
C MET A 271 -1.52 -17.29 -17.08
N HIS A 272 -1.93 -16.59 -18.15
CA HIS A 272 -3.08 -17.01 -18.96
C HIS A 272 -2.81 -18.34 -19.69
N ASP A 273 -1.61 -18.52 -20.25
CA ASP A 273 -1.19 -19.78 -20.86
C ASP A 273 -1.22 -20.94 -19.83
N LYS A 274 -0.84 -20.64 -18.58
CA LYS A 274 -0.94 -21.59 -17.46
C LYS A 274 -2.38 -21.93 -17.07
N ASN A 275 -3.28 -20.94 -17.04
CA ASN A 275 -4.70 -21.17 -16.81
C ASN A 275 -5.29 -22.05 -17.91
N GLU A 276 -4.99 -21.76 -19.18
CA GLU A 276 -5.44 -22.56 -20.33
C GLU A 276 -4.93 -24.00 -20.26
N ALA A 277 -3.64 -24.19 -19.96
CA ALA A 277 -3.06 -25.52 -19.78
C ALA A 277 -3.70 -26.31 -18.62
N ALA A 278 -4.25 -25.62 -17.62
CA ALA A 278 -5.00 -26.22 -16.52
C ALA A 278 -6.49 -26.48 -16.84
N GLY A 279 -6.98 -26.06 -18.02
CA GLY A 279 -8.39 -26.12 -18.37
C GLY A 279 -9.25 -25.17 -17.52
N VAL A 280 -8.68 -24.06 -17.05
CA VAL A 280 -9.37 -23.04 -16.24
C VAL A 280 -9.85 -21.91 -17.16
N ASP A 281 -11.17 -21.71 -17.21
CA ASP A 281 -11.78 -20.63 -18.02
C ASP A 281 -11.53 -19.23 -17.45
N PHE A 282 -11.29 -19.14 -16.13
CA PHE A 282 -10.99 -17.86 -15.48
C PHE A 282 -9.53 -17.46 -15.73
N ARG A 283 -9.34 -16.36 -16.44
CA ARG A 283 -8.02 -15.75 -16.65
C ARG A 283 -7.58 -14.97 -15.41
N THR A 284 -6.40 -15.31 -14.88
CA THR A 284 -5.82 -14.61 -13.73
C THR A 284 -5.82 -13.10 -13.95
N LYS A 285 -6.35 -12.36 -12.97
CA LYS A 285 -6.37 -10.89 -12.92
C LYS A 285 -5.16 -10.37 -12.17
N PHE A 286 -4.56 -9.31 -12.69
CA PHE A 286 -3.43 -8.63 -12.07
C PHE A 286 -3.89 -7.28 -11.49
N SER A 287 -3.41 -6.96 -10.29
CA SER A 287 -3.58 -5.64 -9.69
C SER A 287 -2.20 -5.08 -9.36
N ASP A 288 -1.76 -4.07 -10.12
CA ASP A 288 -0.53 -3.34 -9.82
C ASP A 288 -0.81 -2.23 -8.83
N GLN A 289 -0.32 -2.44 -7.62
CA GLN A 289 -0.58 -1.54 -6.52
C GLN A 289 0.74 -0.90 -6.16
N GLY A 290 0.83 0.41 -6.32
CA GLY A 290 1.97 1.21 -5.92
C GLY A 290 1.80 1.78 -4.52
N GLY A 291 2.91 2.15 -3.91
CA GLY A 291 2.88 2.84 -2.62
C GLY A 291 4.26 2.97 -2.02
N SER A 292 4.36 3.90 -1.08
CA SER A 292 5.48 4.01 -0.16
C SER A 292 4.94 4.12 1.26
N ALA A 293 5.76 3.81 2.27
CA ALA A 293 5.35 3.99 3.65
C ALA A 293 5.02 5.48 3.91
N GLU A 294 5.72 6.38 3.25
CA GLU A 294 5.58 7.83 3.47
C GLU A 294 4.31 8.45 2.91
N THR A 295 3.63 7.79 1.96
CA THR A 295 2.53 8.42 1.21
C THR A 295 1.29 7.54 1.08
N LEU A 296 1.15 6.47 1.88
CA LEU A 296 0.00 5.54 1.89
C LEU A 296 -0.81 5.52 0.57
N TYR A 297 -0.55 4.52 -0.27
CA TYR A 297 -1.27 4.18 -1.51
C TYR A 297 -1.01 5.05 -2.76
N ASN A 298 -0.67 4.40 -3.86
CA ASN A 298 -0.71 4.94 -5.23
C ASN A 298 -1.20 3.83 -6.16
N PHE A 299 -2.41 3.92 -6.69
CA PHE A 299 -2.95 2.85 -7.55
C PHE A 299 -2.74 3.13 -9.02
N ALA A 300 -2.41 2.07 -9.78
CA ALA A 300 -2.59 2.04 -11.22
C ALA A 300 -3.30 0.71 -11.56
N SER A 301 -4.61 0.74 -11.78
CA SER A 301 -5.31 -0.44 -12.29
C SER A 301 -5.03 -0.58 -13.79
N HIS A 302 -4.74 -1.81 -14.21
CA HIS A 302 -4.51 -2.16 -15.60
C HIS A 302 -5.32 -3.41 -15.92
N GLU A 303 -6.22 -3.31 -16.90
CA GLU A 303 -6.97 -4.43 -17.48
C GLU A 303 -6.14 -5.24 -18.49
#